data_AF-A0A6M8Z9T0-F1
#
_entry.id   AF-A0A6M8Z9T0-F1
#
_cell.length_a   1.000
_cell.length_b   1.000
_cell.length_c   1.000
_cell.angle_alpha   90.00
_cell.angle_beta   90.00
_cell.angle_gamma   90.00
#
_symmetry.space_group_name_H-M   'P 1'
#
loop_
_entity.id
_entity.type
_entity.pdbx_description
1 polymer ?
#
loop_
_entity_poly.entity_id
_entity_poly.type
_entity_poly.pdbx_seq_one_letter_code
_entity_poly.pdbx_strand_id
1 'polypeptide(L)' 'MQGTLSVWLAKRGLVHRSLGFDYQGIETLQIKPEDWHSIAVSLYVYGYNYLRAYDVAPGGVCIILRE' A
#
# COMPACT_ATOMS: atom_id res chain seq x y z
N MET A 1 -10.80 1.98 -10.31
CA MET A 1 -11.45 1.07 -9.33
C MET A 1 -10.54 1.01 -8.11
N GLN A 2 -11.00 1.43 -6.94
CA GLN A 2 -10.24 1.26 -5.68
C GLN A 2 -10.43 -0.18 -5.21
N GLY A 3 -9.34 -0.86 -4.87
CA GLY A 3 -9.43 -2.20 -4.32
C GLY A 3 -9.91 -2.19 -2.87
N THR A 4 -10.34 -3.36 -2.40
CA THR A 4 -10.85 -3.56 -1.04
C THR A 4 -9.85 -3.10 0.02
N LEU A 5 -8.56 -3.20 -0.27
CA LEU A 5 -7.48 -2.85 0.64
C LEU A 5 -7.28 -1.34 0.73
N SER A 6 -7.34 -0.62 -0.39
CA SER A 6 -7.37 0.85 -0.38
C SER A 6 -8.55 1.38 0.43
N VAL A 7 -9.75 0.80 0.27
CA VAL A 7 -10.93 1.18 1.07
C VAL A 7 -10.73 0.90 2.55
N TRP A 8 -10.09 -0.23 2.89
CA TRP A 8 -9.81 -0.58 4.28
C TRP A 8 -8.78 0.33 4.94
N LEU A 9 -7.70 0.67 4.23
CA LEU A 9 -6.71 1.64 4.69
C LEU A 9 -7.31 3.04 4.86
N ALA A 10 -8.20 3.46 3.95
CA ALA A 10 -8.90 4.73 4.04
C ALA A 10 -9.82 4.79 5.28
N LYS A 11 -10.52 3.70 5.61
CA LYS A 11 -11.31 3.59 6.85
C LYS A 11 -10.47 3.73 8.12
N ARG A 12 -9.19 3.39 8.06
CA ARG A 12 -8.24 3.56 9.17
C ARG A 12 -7.60 4.95 9.23
N GLY A 13 -7.94 5.85 8.31
CA GLY A 13 -7.36 7.18 8.23
C GLY A 13 -5.92 7.20 7.71
N LEU A 14 -5.45 6.11 7.10
CA LEU A 14 -4.10 6.05 6.55
C LEU A 14 -4.07 6.71 5.17
N VAL A 15 -3.29 7.79 5.08
CA VAL A 15 -3.14 8.56 3.84
C VAL A 15 -2.32 7.74 2.85
N HIS A 16 -2.99 7.30 1.78
CA HIS A 16 -2.37 6.57 0.69
C HIS A 16 -3.03 6.97 -0.63
N ARG A 17 -2.31 6.80 -1.73
CA ARG A 17 -2.81 6.97 -3.09
C ARG A 17 -2.87 5.60 -3.76
N SER A 18 -4.06 5.12 -4.10
CA SER A 18 -4.19 3.90 -4.91
C SER A 18 -3.75 4.18 -6.34
N LEU A 19 -2.77 3.42 -6.83
CA LEU A 19 -2.25 3.49 -8.20
C LEU A 19 -2.99 2.53 -9.15
N GLY A 20 -3.89 1.70 -8.61
CA GLY A 20 -4.62 0.68 -9.36
C GLY A 20 -3.99 -0.70 -9.21
N PHE A 21 -4.32 -1.60 -10.13
CA PHE A 21 -3.84 -2.99 -10.10
C PHE A 21 -2.64 -3.17 -11.05
N ASP A 22 -1.64 -3.93 -10.60
CA ASP A 22 -0.55 -4.42 -11.44
C ASP A 22 -1.08 -5.42 -12.49
N TYR A 23 -0.26 -5.77 -13.49
CA TYR A 23 -0.54 -6.83 -14.47
C TYR A 23 -0.99 -8.15 -13.83
N GLN A 24 -0.56 -8.43 -12.60
CA GLN A 24 -0.94 -9.62 -11.84
C GLN A 24 -2.25 -9.49 -11.05
N GLY A 25 -2.99 -8.39 -11.19
CA GLY A 25 -4.23 -8.14 -10.44
C GLY A 25 -3.99 -7.73 -8.99
N ILE A 26 -2.77 -7.30 -8.66
CA ILE A 26 -2.36 -6.91 -7.31
C ILE A 26 -2.58 -5.41 -7.11
N GLU A 27 -3.25 -5.01 -6.03
CA GLU A 27 -3.42 -3.59 -5.72
C GLU A 27 -2.08 -2.94 -5.35
N THR A 28 -1.76 -1.84 -6.04
CA THR A 28 -0.54 -1.07 -5.87
C THR A 28 -0.88 0.27 -5.22
N LEU A 29 -0.15 0.61 -4.16
CA LEU A 29 -0.39 1.81 -3.37
C LEU A 29 0.86 2.67 -3.32
N GLN A 30 0.71 3.95 -3.59
CA GLN A 30 1.73 4.96 -3.31
C GLN A 30 1.47 5.57 -1.94
N ILE A 31 2.51 5.65 -1.13
CA ILE A 31 2.42 6.18 0.22
C ILE A 31 3.54 7.18 0.46
N LYS A 32 3.36 8.07 1.43
CA LYS A 32 4.45 8.91 1.89
C LYS A 32 5.43 8.08 2.72
N PRO A 33 6.74 8.34 2.63
CA PRO A 33 7.74 7.64 3.44
C PRO A 33 7.49 7.83 4.95
N GLU A 34 6.87 8.94 5.35
CA GLU A 34 6.50 9.24 6.74
C GLU A 34 5.44 8.28 7.30
N ASP A 35 4.48 7.87 6.45
CA ASP A 35 3.37 6.98 6.80
C ASP A 35 3.71 5.48 6.60
N TRP A 36 4.94 5.18 6.18
CA TRP A 36 5.43 3.83 5.90
C TRP A 36 5.18 2.86 7.05
N HIS A 37 5.58 3.26 8.26
CA HIS A 37 5.53 2.38 9.41
C HIS A 37 4.09 2.01 9.78
N SER A 38 3.18 2.99 9.76
CA SER A 38 1.76 2.81 10.07
C SER A 38 1.05 1.89 9.08
N ILE A 39 1.40 2.00 7.80
CA ILE A 39 0.86 1.15 6.73
C ILE A 39 1.44 -0.26 6.83
N ALA A 40 2.74 -0.42 7.04
CA ALA A 40 3.37 -1.72 7.21
C ALA A 40 2.76 -2.52 8.37
N VAL A 41 2.56 -1.88 9.53
CA VAL A 41 1.92 -2.51 10.69
C VAL A 41 0.47 -2.88 10.39
N SER A 42 -0.28 -2.00 9.74
CA SER A 42 -1.68 -2.28 9.41
C SER A 42 -1.83 -3.44 8.42
N LEU A 43 -0.92 -3.56 7.47
CA LEU A 43 -0.91 -4.65 6.49
C LEU A 43 -0.53 -5.99 7.13
N TYR A 44 0.42 -5.97 8.07
CA TYR A 44 0.76 -7.15 8.86
C TYR A 44 -0.43 -7.65 9.68
N VAL A 45 -1.14 -6.73 10.35
CA VAL A 45 -2.38 -7.05 11.10
C VAL A 45 -3.48 -7.58 10.18
N TYR A 46 -3.53 -7.12 8.93
CA TYR A 46 -4.50 -7.61 7.94
C TYR A 46 -4.18 -9.02 7.45
N GLY A 47 -2.94 -9.51 7.63
CA GLY A 47 -2.52 -10.85 7.23
C GLY A 47 -1.62 -10.91 5.99
N TYR A 48 -1.15 -9.76 5.48
CA TYR A 48 -0.15 -9.73 4.42
C TYR A 48 1.23 -10.05 4.99
N ASN A 49 1.81 -11.15 4.54
CA ASN A 49 3.13 -11.61 4.99
C ASN A 49 4.29 -11.12 4.10
N TYR A 50 3.98 -10.62 2.89
CA TYR A 50 5.00 -10.21 1.93
C TYR A 50 4.74 -8.79 1.40
N LEU A 51 5.54 -7.86 1.90
CA LEU A 51 5.50 -6.44 1.52
C LEU A 51 6.71 -6.12 0.62
N ARG A 52 6.47 -5.55 -0.56
CA ARG A 52 7.56 -5.07 -1.42
C ARG A 52 7.43 -3.56 -1.67
N ALA A 53 8.40 -2.79 -1.18
CA ALA A 53 8.54 -1.38 -1.48
C ALA A 53 9.47 -1.17 -2.67
N TYR A 54 9.10 -0.26 -3.56
CA TYR A 54 9.95 0.29 -4.61
C TYR A 54 10.02 1.80 -4.42
N ASP A 55 11.21 2.36 -4.54
CA ASP A 55 11.39 3.81 -4.60
C ASP A 55 11.08 4.26 -6.05
N VAL A 56 10.04 5.08 -6.22
CA VAL A 56 9.58 5.53 -7.55
C VAL A 56 10.20 6.86 -7.95
N ALA A 57 10.76 7.62 -6.99
CA ALA A 57 11.49 8.87 -7.18
C ALA A 57 11.97 9.36 -5.79
N PRO A 58 13.03 10.19 -5.69
CA PRO A 58 13.46 10.76 -4.42
C PRO A 58 12.29 11.46 -3.71
N GLY A 59 11.76 10.82 -2.66
CA GLY A 59 10.62 11.29 -1.86
C GLY A 59 9.31 10.50 -1.99
N GLY A 60 9.23 9.45 -2.81
CA GLY A 60 7.99 8.69 -3.02
C GLY A 60 8.18 7.17 -2.98
N VAL A 61 7.60 6.52 -1.96
CA VAL A 61 7.62 5.06 -1.82
C VAL A 61 6.36 4.45 -2.45
N CYS A 62 6.54 3.48 -3.34
CA CYS A 62 5.48 2.68 -3.92
C CYS A 62 5.50 1.27 -3.31
N ILE A 63 4.35 0.71 -3.01
CA ILE A 63 4.22 -0.61 -2.40
C ILE A 63 3.41 -1.51 -3.31
N ILE A 64 3.98 -2.69 -3.56
CA ILE A 64 3.28 -3.83 -4.16
C ILE A 64 3.02 -4.86 -3.04
N LEU A 65 1.76 -5.24 -2.88
CA LEU A 65 1.29 -6.15 -1.83
C LEU A 65 1.10 -7.56 -2.40
N ARG A 66 1.65 -8.60 -1.78
CA ARG A 66 1.41 -9.99 -2.19
C ARG A 66 0.81 -10.76 -1.02
N GLU A 67 -0.28 -11.48 -1.30
CA GLU A 67 -0.83 -12.51 -0.40
C GLU A 67 0.12 -13.71 -0.26
#